data_AF-K0JKJ7-F1
#
_entry.id   AF-K0JKJ7-F1
#
_cell.length_a   1.000
_cell.length_b   1.000
_cell.length_c   1.000
_cell.angle_alpha   90.00
_cell.angle_beta   90.00
_cell.angle_gamma   90.00
#
_symmetry.space_group_name_H-M   'P 1'
#
loop_
_entity.id
_entity.type
_entity.pdbx_description
1 polymer ?
#
loop_
_entity_poly.entity_id
_entity_poly.type
_entity_poly.pdbx_seq_one_letter_code
_entity_poly.pdbx_strand_id
1 'polypeptide(L)'
;MARRDENNNIDKNARRDINAFDIYYFIKNKKYALPKYSFILKSKKRLISIGEFLKLLEDNNIKNMSINLLREWDNKELLPAYRVERGMIRTESRYYIMEHLDIVKEIVKLKSYGLEIREIEKVLFENKSFEILFLSKLIKNKELLMKMKYIVKNIKHIEDELVSSICNEVKNIFNINDDDFKETFNDKYLNTILNDYKNSNLNSDELSVLLLSLILLSLYNSYDNNSFDRKKFSKQFYSIISGNKTNTSP
;
A
#
# COMPACT_ATOMS: atom_id res chain seq x y z
N MET A 1 -7.21 4.74 26.32
CA MET A 1 -6.43 5.26 25.17
C MET A 1 -6.17 6.73 25.46
N ALA A 2 -4.92 7.21 25.43
CA ALA A 2 -4.62 8.63 25.54
C ALA A 2 -5.30 9.36 24.36
N ARG A 3 -6.45 9.99 24.56
CA ARG A 3 -7.08 10.82 23.53
C ARG A 3 -6.17 12.01 23.31
N ARG A 4 -5.76 12.27 22.06
CA ARG A 4 -4.90 13.40 21.72
C ARG A 4 -5.65 14.45 20.93
N ASP A 5 -5.33 15.72 21.18
CA ASP A 5 -5.76 16.83 20.34
C ASP A 5 -4.93 16.93 19.05
N GLU A 6 -5.28 17.87 18.17
CA GLU A 6 -4.61 18.13 16.89
C GLU A 6 -3.12 18.46 17.04
N ASN A 7 -2.70 18.97 18.20
CA ASN A 7 -1.32 19.34 18.55
C ASN A 7 -0.52 18.23 19.24
N ASN A 8 -1.07 17.00 19.32
CA ASN A 8 -0.48 15.85 20.02
C ASN A 8 -0.47 15.95 21.54
N ASN A 9 -1.19 16.88 22.15
CA ASN A 9 -1.34 16.92 23.60
C ASN A 9 -2.33 15.85 24.04
N ILE A 10 -2.09 15.28 25.21
CA ILE A 10 -2.93 14.21 25.77
C ILE A 10 -4.01 14.84 26.65
N ASP A 11 -5.25 14.39 26.45
CA ASP A 11 -6.37 14.64 27.36
C ASP A 11 -5.97 14.22 28.79
N LYS A 12 -6.14 15.12 29.76
CA LYS A 12 -5.72 14.93 31.15
C LYS A 12 -6.25 13.63 31.77
N ASN A 13 -7.42 13.16 31.33
CA ASN A 13 -8.07 11.95 31.85
C ASN A 13 -7.56 10.65 31.21
N ALA A 14 -6.68 10.74 30.23
CA ALA A 14 -6.27 9.62 29.40
C ALA A 14 -4.77 9.29 29.55
N ARG A 15 -4.15 9.84 30.59
CA ARG A 15 -2.72 9.78 30.87
C ARG A 15 -2.23 8.39 31.29
N ARG A 16 -1.09 7.95 30.74
CA ARG A 16 -0.34 6.75 31.12
C ARG A 16 0.53 7.04 32.34
N ASP A 17 -0.06 7.00 33.53
CA ASP A 17 0.68 7.18 34.78
C ASP A 17 1.49 5.92 35.16
N ILE A 18 2.78 5.95 34.84
CA ILE A 18 3.74 4.88 35.14
C ILE A 18 3.97 4.68 36.66
N ASN A 19 3.59 5.66 37.50
CA ASN A 19 3.71 5.48 38.95
C ASN A 19 2.60 4.58 39.48
N ALA A 20 1.39 4.70 38.91
CA ALA A 20 0.21 3.94 39.30
C ALA A 20 0.09 2.58 38.57
N PHE A 21 0.44 2.52 37.28
CA PHE A 21 0.15 1.36 36.43
C PHE A 21 1.37 0.85 35.67
N ASP A 22 1.36 -0.45 35.36
CA ASP A 22 2.29 -1.03 34.40
C ASP A 22 1.98 -0.49 33.00
N ILE A 23 3.01 -0.11 32.26
CA ILE A 23 2.89 0.36 30.88
C ILE A 23 3.50 -0.67 29.95
N TYR A 24 2.71 -1.11 28.97
CA TYR A 24 3.13 -2.11 28.01
C TYR A 24 3.54 -1.47 26.69
N TYR A 25 4.70 -1.87 26.20
CA TYR A 25 5.28 -1.52 24.91
C TYR A 25 5.36 -2.77 24.02
N PHE A 26 5.37 -2.56 22.72
CA PHE A 26 5.66 -3.56 21.72
C PHE A 26 6.92 -3.14 20.95
N ILE A 27 7.95 -3.99 20.96
CA ILE A 27 9.16 -3.80 20.18
C ILE A 27 9.33 -5.05 19.33
N LYS A 28 9.33 -4.90 18.01
CA LYS A 28 9.39 -6.04 17.06
C LYS A 28 8.36 -7.13 17.40
N ASN A 29 7.11 -6.73 17.66
CA ASN A 29 5.99 -7.58 18.05
C ASN A 29 6.11 -8.31 19.40
N LYS A 30 7.19 -8.08 20.16
CA LYS A 30 7.36 -8.61 21.51
C LYS A 30 6.86 -7.59 22.53
N LYS A 31 6.09 -8.05 23.51
CA LYS A 31 5.54 -7.21 24.59
C LYS A 31 6.59 -6.99 25.68
N TYR A 32 6.86 -5.73 26.01
CA TYR A 32 7.75 -5.28 27.08
C TYR A 32 6.93 -4.52 28.12
N ALA A 33 7.25 -4.68 29.40
CA ALA A 33 6.55 -4.00 30.48
C ALA A 33 7.50 -3.04 31.20
N LEU A 34 7.08 -1.78 31.33
CA LEU A 34 7.58 -0.88 32.35
C LEU A 34 6.68 -1.03 33.57
N PRO A 35 7.18 -1.62 34.67
CA PRO A 35 6.33 -1.93 35.82
C PRO A 35 6.04 -0.68 36.63
N LYS A 36 4.90 -0.65 37.32
CA LYS A 36 4.52 0.46 38.21
C LYS A 36 5.58 0.72 39.29
N TYR A 37 5.66 1.96 39.77
CA TYR A 37 6.70 2.41 40.71
C TYR A 37 6.81 1.55 41.99
N SER A 38 5.69 1.10 42.56
CA SER A 38 5.71 0.22 43.73
C SER A 38 6.46 -1.10 43.51
N PHE A 39 6.45 -1.64 42.28
CA PHE A 39 7.21 -2.82 41.93
C PHE A 39 8.71 -2.51 41.81
N ILE A 40 9.08 -1.35 41.27
CA ILE A 40 10.47 -0.87 41.19
C ILE A 40 11.10 -0.82 42.59
N LEU A 41 10.37 -0.27 43.56
CA LEU A 41 10.82 -0.20 44.96
C LEU A 41 11.03 -1.59 45.57
N LYS A 42 10.07 -2.52 45.37
CA LYS A 42 10.17 -3.90 45.88
C LYS A 42 11.32 -4.68 45.25
N SER A 43 11.49 -4.55 43.94
CA SER A 43 12.52 -5.25 43.16
C SER A 43 13.90 -4.60 43.23
N LYS A 44 14.03 -3.47 43.96
CA LYS A 44 15.28 -2.70 44.11
C LYS A 44 15.92 -2.34 42.76
N LYS A 45 15.11 -2.12 41.73
CA LYS A 45 15.63 -1.67 40.43
C LYS A 45 16.21 -0.26 40.56
N ARG A 46 17.34 -0.03 39.91
CA ARG A 46 18.03 1.26 39.94
C ARG A 46 17.24 2.30 39.17
N LEU A 47 16.84 3.36 39.88
CA LEU A 47 16.31 4.58 39.28
C LEU A 47 17.47 5.47 38.82
N ILE A 48 17.39 5.93 37.59
CA ILE A 48 18.42 6.74 36.92
C ILE A 48 17.82 8.12 36.70
N SER A 49 18.45 9.16 37.22
CA SER A 49 17.95 10.53 37.01
C SER A 49 18.00 10.90 35.52
N ILE A 50 17.16 11.84 35.06
CA ILE A 50 17.15 12.25 33.64
C ILE A 50 18.53 12.67 33.09
N GLY A 51 19.38 13.28 33.93
CA GLY A 51 20.75 13.66 33.53
C GLY A 51 21.68 12.45 33.39
N GLU A 52 21.63 11.50 34.32
CA GLU A 52 22.39 10.25 34.21
C GLU A 52 21.87 9.38 33.05
N PHE A 53 20.56 9.40 32.81
CA PHE A 53 19.95 8.66 31.71
C PHE A 53 20.38 9.23 30.36
N LEU A 54 20.49 10.55 30.22
CA LEU A 54 21.04 11.16 29.01
C LEU A 54 22.48 10.66 28.73
N LYS A 55 23.35 10.62 29.75
CA LYS A 55 24.70 10.06 29.62
C LYS A 55 24.67 8.59 29.20
N LEU A 56 23.78 7.79 29.82
CA LEU A 56 23.60 6.39 29.44
C LEU A 56 23.19 6.23 27.96
N LEU A 57 22.34 7.11 27.44
CA LEU A 57 21.96 7.11 26.02
C LEU A 57 23.17 7.42 25.11
N GLU A 58 23.98 8.41 25.49
CA GLU A 58 25.22 8.77 24.78
C GLU A 58 26.23 7.62 24.75
N ASP A 59 26.47 6.99 25.91
CA ASP A 59 27.35 5.81 26.05
C ASP A 59 26.87 4.62 25.19
N ASN A 60 25.57 4.56 24.87
CA ASN A 60 24.95 3.55 24.01
C ASN A 60 24.82 3.99 22.54
N ASN A 61 25.57 5.01 22.10
CA ASN A 61 25.57 5.56 20.74
C ASN A 61 24.21 6.15 20.28
N ILE A 62 23.32 6.51 21.21
CA ILE A 62 22.06 7.17 20.89
C ILE A 62 22.29 8.68 20.92
N LYS A 63 22.68 9.22 19.75
CA LYS A 63 23.05 10.64 19.57
C LYS A 63 21.81 11.54 19.41
N ASN A 64 22.02 12.85 19.50
CA ASN A 64 21.00 13.91 19.30
C ASN A 64 19.84 13.88 20.32
N MET A 65 20.08 13.28 21.49
CA MET A 65 19.15 13.34 22.61
C MET A 65 19.42 14.60 23.45
N SER A 66 18.38 15.16 24.06
CA SER A 66 18.51 16.25 25.02
C SER A 66 17.53 16.07 26.16
N ILE A 67 17.80 16.72 27.30
CA ILE A 67 16.88 16.73 28.44
C ILE A 67 15.50 17.27 28.02
N ASN A 68 15.45 18.28 27.16
CA ASN A 68 14.20 18.86 26.68
C ASN A 68 13.41 17.88 25.82
N LEU A 69 14.08 17.13 24.94
CA LEU A 69 13.43 16.09 24.14
C LEU A 69 12.88 14.95 25.01
N LEU A 70 13.65 14.51 26.01
CA LEU A 70 13.19 13.49 26.96
C LEU A 70 11.97 13.97 27.77
N ARG A 71 11.98 15.24 28.22
CA ARG A 71 10.83 15.88 28.86
C ARG A 71 9.64 15.96 27.92
N GLU A 72 9.86 16.29 26.65
CA GLU A 72 8.80 16.34 25.65
C GLU A 72 8.16 14.96 25.46
N TRP A 73 8.96 13.90 25.30
CA TRP A 73 8.46 12.53 25.13
C TRP A 73 7.73 12.02 26.37
N ASP A 74 8.19 12.38 27.56
CA ASP A 74 7.50 12.07 28.81
C ASP A 74 6.18 12.85 28.94
N ASN A 75 6.16 14.16 28.65
CA ASN A 75 4.94 14.97 28.67
C ASN A 75 3.92 14.50 27.62
N LYS A 76 4.41 13.99 26.49
CA LYS A 76 3.62 13.34 25.45
C LYS A 76 3.44 11.85 25.72
N GLU A 77 3.81 11.31 26.87
CA GLU A 77 3.65 9.89 27.28
C GLU A 77 4.09 8.86 26.24
N LEU A 78 5.04 9.25 25.40
CA LEU A 78 5.74 8.35 24.50
C LEU A 78 6.77 7.55 25.30
N LEU A 79 7.44 8.23 26.24
CA LEU A 79 8.44 7.66 27.15
C LEU A 79 8.21 8.21 28.57
N PRO A 80 7.16 7.77 29.28
CA PRO A 80 6.84 8.27 30.61
C PRO A 80 7.93 7.89 31.61
N ALA A 81 8.30 8.86 32.43
CA ALA A 81 9.31 8.74 33.48
C ALA A 81 8.66 8.63 34.86
N TYR A 82 9.27 7.85 35.76
CA TYR A 82 8.83 7.79 37.15
C TYR A 82 8.99 9.14 37.83
N ARG A 83 8.05 9.45 38.74
CA ARG A 83 8.06 10.66 39.54
C ARG A 83 8.45 10.31 40.96
N VAL A 84 9.53 10.93 41.44
CA VAL A 84 9.96 10.78 42.83
C VAL A 84 9.94 12.15 43.47
N GLU A 85 9.16 12.28 44.54
CA GLU A 85 9.11 13.48 45.36
C GLU A 85 10.46 13.64 46.11
N ARG A 86 11.07 14.83 46.01
CA ARG A 86 12.24 15.21 46.82
C ARG A 86 12.00 16.54 47.52
N GLY A 87 12.11 16.55 48.86
CA GLY A 87 12.19 17.76 49.68
C GLY A 87 10.86 18.49 49.95
N MET A 88 10.95 19.64 50.64
CA MET A 88 9.81 20.49 51.06
C MET A 88 9.08 21.19 49.89
N ILE A 89 9.74 21.35 48.74
CA ILE A 89 9.17 21.93 47.52
C ILE A 89 8.89 20.76 46.56
N ARG A 90 7.62 20.39 46.37
CA ARG A 90 7.14 19.28 45.53
C ARG A 90 7.45 19.50 44.04
N THR A 91 8.72 19.40 43.66
CA THR A 91 9.13 19.30 42.26
C THR A 91 9.41 17.85 41.94
N GLU A 92 8.46 17.21 41.26
CA GLU A 92 8.58 15.80 40.90
C GLU A 92 9.73 15.61 39.92
N SER A 93 10.81 14.99 40.41
CA SER A 93 11.99 14.68 39.60
C SER A 93 11.72 13.46 38.71
N ARG A 94 12.23 13.48 37.48
CA ARG A 94 12.04 12.42 36.47
C ARG A 94 13.14 11.36 36.57
N TYR A 95 12.74 10.11 36.67
CA TYR A 95 13.63 8.96 36.70
C TYR A 95 13.26 7.90 35.66
N TYR A 96 14.28 7.21 35.18
CA TYR A 96 14.19 6.11 34.21
C TYR A 96 14.82 4.85 34.80
N ILE A 97 14.58 3.71 34.16
CA ILE A 97 15.24 2.43 34.45
C ILE A 97 15.96 1.93 33.19
N MET A 98 16.78 0.88 33.32
CA MET A 98 17.54 0.35 32.18
C MET A 98 16.65 -0.10 31.02
N GLU A 99 15.44 -0.59 31.31
CA GLU A 99 14.46 -1.05 30.33
C GLU A 99 13.96 0.07 29.41
N HIS A 100 14.02 1.34 29.86
CA HIS A 100 13.71 2.47 28.97
C HIS A 100 14.68 2.56 27.79
N LEU A 101 15.90 2.02 27.89
CA LEU A 101 16.90 2.09 26.83
C LEU A 101 16.44 1.42 25.54
N ASP A 102 15.86 0.21 25.63
CA ASP A 102 15.39 -0.53 24.46
C ASP A 102 14.19 0.17 23.80
N ILE A 103 13.33 0.79 24.63
CA ILE A 103 12.20 1.60 24.15
C ILE A 103 12.72 2.83 23.40
N VAL A 104 13.72 3.53 23.93
CA VAL A 104 14.34 4.69 23.27
C VAL A 104 14.96 4.28 21.93
N LYS A 105 15.69 3.16 21.88
CA LYS A 105 16.26 2.64 20.63
C LYS A 105 15.20 2.44 19.55
N GLU A 106 14.05 1.85 19.91
CA GLU A 106 12.97 1.67 18.94
C GLU A 106 12.30 3.00 18.55
N ILE A 107 12.08 3.93 19.50
CA ILE A 107 11.54 5.28 19.17
C ILE A 107 12.45 6.00 18.18
N VAL A 108 13.77 6.02 18.43
CA VAL A 108 14.76 6.70 17.59
C VAL A 108 14.80 6.08 16.19
N LYS A 109 14.77 4.75 16.09
CA LYS A 109 14.68 4.03 14.82
C LYS A 109 13.39 4.41 14.06
N LEU A 110 12.24 4.43 14.72
CA LEU A 110 10.98 4.80 14.06
C LEU A 110 11.00 6.28 13.61
N LYS A 111 11.59 7.16 14.42
CA LYS A 111 11.84 8.56 14.04
C LYS A 111 12.73 8.70 12.82
N SER A 112 13.78 7.88 12.66
CA SER A 112 14.65 7.95 11.47
C SER A 112 13.95 7.56 10.17
N TYR A 113 12.87 6.78 10.25
CA TYR A 113 11.98 6.51 9.12
C TYR A 113 10.94 7.63 8.87
N GLY A 114 11.04 8.74 9.61
CA GLY A 114 10.17 9.89 9.47
C GLY A 114 8.80 9.73 10.12
N LEU A 115 8.60 8.77 11.03
CA LEU A 115 7.31 8.61 11.72
C LEU A 115 7.09 9.73 12.75
N GLU A 116 5.88 10.25 12.79
CA GLU A 116 5.42 11.20 13.80
C GLU A 116 5.02 10.48 15.09
N ILE A 117 4.89 11.24 16.18
CA ILE A 117 4.63 10.67 17.52
C ILE A 117 3.36 9.79 17.52
N ARG A 118 2.27 10.22 16.88
CA ARG A 118 1.03 9.41 16.77
C ARG A 118 1.25 8.07 16.06
N GLU A 119 2.13 8.04 15.07
CA GLU A 119 2.42 6.83 14.31
C GLU A 119 3.33 5.90 15.11
N ILE A 120 4.31 6.45 15.82
CA ILE A 120 5.17 5.69 16.74
C ILE A 120 4.33 5.03 17.83
N GLU A 121 3.33 5.74 18.39
CA GLU A 121 2.44 5.15 19.38
C GLU A 121 1.64 3.96 18.88
N LYS A 122 1.15 4.03 17.63
CA LYS A 122 0.45 2.92 17.00
C LYS A 122 1.34 1.68 16.92
N VAL A 123 2.63 1.86 16.62
CA VAL A 123 3.59 0.75 16.62
C VAL A 123 3.86 0.26 18.05
N LEU A 124 4.21 1.16 18.95
CA LEU A 124 4.71 0.80 20.28
C LEU A 124 3.63 0.39 21.28
N PHE A 125 2.39 0.88 21.17
CA PHE A 125 1.34 0.58 22.15
C PHE A 125 0.20 -0.27 21.58
N GLU A 126 -0.04 -0.20 20.27
CA GLU A 126 -1.12 -0.96 19.61
C GLU A 126 -0.60 -2.16 18.81
N ASN A 127 0.73 -2.38 18.78
CA ASN A 127 1.35 -3.46 18.01
C ASN A 127 1.01 -3.41 16.51
N LYS A 128 0.81 -2.22 15.94
CA LYS A 128 0.60 -2.08 14.50
C LYS A 128 1.90 -2.30 13.75
N SER A 129 1.82 -2.98 12.60
CA SER A 129 2.96 -3.20 11.72
C SER A 129 3.56 -1.88 11.26
N PHE A 130 4.86 -1.73 11.52
CA PHE A 130 5.66 -0.60 11.07
C PHE A 130 5.66 -0.51 9.53
N GLU A 131 5.73 -1.65 8.86
CA GLU A 131 5.82 -1.76 7.40
C GLU A 131 4.60 -1.12 6.73
N ILE A 132 3.40 -1.30 7.27
CA ILE A 132 2.17 -0.70 6.75
C ILE A 132 2.23 0.83 6.83
N LEU A 133 2.67 1.37 7.96
CA LEU A 133 2.78 2.82 8.15
C LEU A 133 3.88 3.40 7.25
N PHE A 134 5.02 2.72 7.15
CA PHE A 134 6.14 3.15 6.32
C PHE A 134 5.81 3.14 4.82
N LEU A 135 5.17 2.08 4.32
CA LEU A 135 4.75 1.98 2.92
C LEU A 135 3.82 3.14 2.55
N SER A 136 2.92 3.54 3.44
CA SER A 136 2.02 4.67 3.20
C SER A 136 2.75 6.01 3.01
N LYS A 137 3.95 6.18 3.62
CA LYS A 137 4.80 7.37 3.46
C LYS A 137 5.68 7.33 2.21
N LEU A 138 6.06 6.13 1.75
CA LEU A 138 6.86 5.98 0.52
C LEU A 138 6.08 6.37 -0.74
N ILE A 139 4.74 6.34 -0.69
CA ILE A 139 3.88 6.73 -1.82
C ILE A 139 3.95 8.25 -1.99
N LYS A 140 4.88 8.71 -2.85
CA LYS A 140 5.09 10.13 -3.17
C LYS A 140 3.92 10.73 -3.95
N ASN A 141 3.29 9.96 -4.85
CA ASN A 141 2.19 10.42 -5.70
C ASN A 141 0.88 9.69 -5.36
N LYS A 142 0.19 10.17 -4.34
CA LYS A 142 -1.06 9.58 -3.84
C LYS A 142 -2.18 9.60 -4.89
N GLU A 143 -2.23 10.64 -5.72
CA GLU A 143 -3.23 10.77 -6.78
C GLU A 143 -3.09 9.68 -7.82
N LEU A 144 -1.85 9.43 -8.28
CA LEU A 144 -1.56 8.40 -9.27
C LEU A 144 -1.85 6.99 -8.72
N LEU A 145 -1.58 6.73 -7.43
CA LEU A 145 -2.00 5.49 -6.77
C LEU A 145 -3.52 5.33 -6.77
N MET A 146 -4.28 6.40 -6.47
CA MET A 146 -5.73 6.36 -6.48
C MET A 146 -6.28 6.10 -7.90
N LYS A 147 -5.68 6.72 -8.91
CA LYS A 147 -5.99 6.44 -10.33
C LYS A 147 -5.71 4.98 -10.68
N MET A 148 -4.55 4.44 -10.31
CA MET A 148 -4.22 3.02 -10.51
C MET A 148 -5.23 2.10 -9.83
N LYS A 149 -5.59 2.38 -8.58
CA LYS A 149 -6.61 1.62 -7.84
C LYS A 149 -7.97 1.67 -8.53
N TYR A 150 -8.36 2.84 -9.05
CA TYR A 150 -9.59 3.00 -9.81
C TYR A 150 -9.56 2.19 -11.11
N ILE A 151 -8.46 2.26 -11.87
CA ILE A 151 -8.29 1.48 -13.11
C ILE A 151 -8.39 -0.01 -12.81
N VAL A 152 -7.63 -0.51 -11.82
CA VAL A 152 -7.66 -1.93 -11.45
C VAL A 152 -9.06 -2.39 -11.03
N LYS A 153 -9.78 -1.56 -10.25
CA LYS A 153 -11.15 -1.87 -9.82
C LYS A 153 -12.13 -1.97 -10.99
N ASN A 154 -11.94 -1.15 -12.02
CA ASN A 154 -12.87 -1.01 -13.14
C ASN A 154 -12.33 -1.57 -14.46
N ILE A 155 -11.24 -2.35 -14.42
CA ILE A 155 -10.51 -2.74 -15.63
C ILE A 155 -11.38 -3.47 -16.65
N LYS A 156 -12.32 -4.31 -16.19
CA LYS A 156 -13.27 -5.00 -17.06
C LYS A 156 -14.21 -4.04 -17.79
N HIS A 157 -14.75 -3.06 -17.07
CA HIS A 157 -15.66 -2.07 -17.67
C HIS A 157 -14.92 -1.20 -18.69
N ILE A 158 -13.69 -0.79 -18.38
CA ILE A 158 -12.83 -0.05 -19.32
C ILE A 158 -12.49 -0.91 -20.54
N GLU A 159 -12.18 -2.20 -20.36
CA GLU A 159 -11.98 -3.15 -21.46
C GLU A 159 -13.23 -3.24 -22.34
N ASP A 160 -14.41 -3.38 -21.74
CA ASP A 160 -15.67 -3.55 -22.48
C ASP A 160 -16.05 -2.25 -23.23
N GLU A 161 -15.85 -1.06 -22.65
CA GLU A 161 -16.04 0.23 -23.33
C GLU A 161 -15.09 0.39 -24.53
N LEU A 162 -13.82 0.03 -24.37
CA LEU A 162 -12.83 0.07 -25.45
C LEU A 162 -13.20 -0.89 -26.58
N VAL A 163 -13.58 -2.13 -26.24
CA VAL A 163 -14.04 -3.11 -27.24
C VAL A 163 -15.27 -2.59 -27.97
N SER A 164 -16.25 -2.02 -27.24
CA SER A 164 -17.45 -1.44 -27.84
C SER A 164 -17.12 -0.30 -28.82
N SER A 165 -16.20 0.59 -28.43
CA SER A 165 -15.74 1.69 -29.29
C SER A 165 -15.06 1.17 -30.56
N ILE A 166 -14.21 0.16 -30.44
CA ILE A 166 -13.55 -0.46 -31.58
C ILE A 166 -14.59 -1.15 -32.47
N CYS A 167 -15.53 -1.89 -31.90
CA CYS A 167 -16.62 -2.52 -32.65
C CYS A 167 -17.43 -1.50 -33.45
N ASN A 168 -17.76 -0.35 -32.87
CA ASN A 168 -18.46 0.72 -33.59
C ASN A 168 -17.62 1.29 -34.75
N GLU A 169 -16.32 1.49 -34.56
CA GLU A 169 -15.44 1.93 -35.66
C GLU A 169 -15.32 0.88 -36.76
N VAL A 170 -15.20 -0.40 -36.41
CA VAL A 170 -15.21 -1.50 -37.38
C VAL A 170 -16.51 -1.48 -38.18
N LYS A 171 -17.65 -1.30 -37.50
CA LYS A 171 -18.96 -1.17 -38.15
C LYS A 171 -18.96 -0.05 -39.19
N ASN A 172 -18.42 1.12 -38.85
CA ASN A 172 -18.33 2.27 -39.74
C ASN A 172 -17.40 2.01 -40.93
N ILE A 173 -16.19 1.49 -40.68
CA ILE A 173 -15.15 1.26 -41.70
C ILE A 173 -15.64 0.26 -42.76
N PHE A 174 -16.28 -0.82 -42.33
CA PHE A 174 -16.76 -1.87 -43.23
C PHE A 174 -18.21 -1.64 -43.69
N ASN A 175 -18.81 -0.49 -43.34
CA ASN A 175 -20.20 -0.15 -43.66
C ASN A 175 -21.20 -1.27 -43.33
N ILE A 176 -21.08 -1.79 -42.11
CA ILE A 176 -21.82 -2.96 -41.65
C ILE A 176 -23.25 -2.56 -41.21
N ASN A 177 -24.26 -3.19 -41.82
CA ASN A 177 -25.64 -3.15 -41.35
C ASN A 177 -25.91 -4.31 -40.38
N ASP A 178 -26.39 -4.04 -39.17
CA ASP A 178 -26.53 -5.05 -38.10
C ASP A 178 -27.52 -6.17 -38.46
N ASP A 179 -28.59 -5.83 -39.19
CA ASP A 179 -29.65 -6.77 -39.56
C ASP A 179 -29.14 -7.85 -40.52
N ASP A 180 -28.24 -7.50 -41.44
CA ASP A 180 -27.71 -8.40 -42.47
C ASP A 180 -26.35 -9.02 -42.09
N PHE A 181 -25.61 -8.42 -41.15
CA PHE A 181 -24.22 -8.78 -40.88
C PHE A 181 -24.07 -10.14 -40.21
N LYS A 182 -24.90 -10.49 -39.23
CA LYS A 182 -24.79 -11.83 -38.61
C LYS A 182 -25.20 -12.95 -39.55
N GLU A 183 -26.07 -12.66 -40.52
CA GLU A 183 -26.48 -13.63 -41.53
C GLU A 183 -25.37 -13.82 -42.59
N THR A 184 -24.73 -12.72 -43.01
CA THR A 184 -23.70 -12.69 -44.05
C THR A 184 -22.28 -13.01 -43.54
N PHE A 185 -21.89 -12.46 -42.39
CA PHE A 185 -20.54 -12.47 -41.81
C PHE A 185 -20.42 -13.36 -40.56
N ASN A 186 -21.05 -14.53 -40.60
CA ASN A 186 -20.98 -15.54 -39.55
C ASN A 186 -19.65 -16.32 -39.55
N ASP A 187 -19.49 -17.22 -38.58
CA ASP A 187 -18.32 -18.08 -38.43
C ASP A 187 -18.00 -18.88 -39.71
N LYS A 188 -19.02 -19.28 -40.48
CA LYS A 188 -18.83 -20.00 -41.75
C LYS A 188 -18.19 -19.08 -42.79
N TYR A 189 -18.68 -17.85 -42.93
CA TYR A 189 -18.14 -16.87 -43.86
C TYR A 189 -16.72 -16.43 -43.49
N LEU A 190 -16.45 -16.16 -42.21
CA LEU A 190 -15.10 -15.87 -41.70
C LEU A 190 -14.13 -17.03 -42.01
N ASN A 191 -14.57 -18.28 -41.82
CA ASN A 191 -13.76 -19.46 -42.15
C ASN A 191 -13.52 -19.61 -43.66
N THR A 192 -14.48 -19.23 -44.51
CA THR A 192 -14.32 -19.20 -45.97
C THR A 192 -13.24 -18.19 -46.37
N ILE A 193 -13.34 -16.93 -45.92
CA ILE A 193 -12.32 -15.92 -46.22
C ILE A 193 -10.96 -16.34 -45.65
N LEU A 194 -10.91 -16.94 -44.46
CA LEU A 194 -9.68 -17.48 -43.89
C LEU A 194 -9.04 -18.58 -44.75
N ASN A 195 -9.85 -19.42 -45.40
CA ASN A 195 -9.35 -20.46 -46.29
C ASN A 195 -8.92 -19.88 -47.65
N ASP A 196 -9.66 -18.92 -48.20
CA ASP A 196 -9.28 -18.22 -49.42
C ASP A 196 -7.98 -17.44 -49.22
N TYR A 197 -7.85 -16.76 -48.07
CA TYR A 197 -6.64 -16.09 -47.62
C TYR A 197 -5.43 -17.02 -47.58
N LYS A 198 -5.56 -18.20 -46.96
CA LYS A 198 -4.47 -19.20 -46.89
C LYS A 198 -3.97 -19.64 -48.26
N ASN A 199 -4.83 -19.58 -49.28
CA ASN A 199 -4.53 -20.01 -50.63
C ASN A 199 -4.24 -18.84 -51.59
N SER A 200 -4.23 -17.60 -51.08
CA SER A 200 -4.07 -16.39 -51.88
C SER A 200 -2.60 -16.00 -52.06
N ASN A 201 -2.24 -15.46 -53.23
CA ASN A 201 -0.88 -15.01 -53.55
C ASN A 201 -0.76 -13.48 -53.41
N LEU A 202 -1.08 -12.98 -52.22
CA LEU A 202 -1.08 -11.54 -51.88
C LEU A 202 0.34 -11.03 -51.56
N ASN A 203 0.59 -9.75 -51.81
CA ASN A 203 1.83 -9.10 -51.38
C ASN A 203 1.81 -8.77 -49.87
N SER A 204 2.95 -8.34 -49.30
CA SER A 204 3.10 -8.12 -47.85
C SER A 204 2.14 -7.09 -47.26
N ASP A 205 1.80 -6.06 -48.03
CA ASP A 205 0.96 -4.95 -47.58
C ASP A 205 -0.51 -5.37 -47.61
N GLU A 206 -0.93 -6.04 -48.68
CA GLU A 206 -2.25 -6.68 -48.80
C GLU A 206 -2.47 -7.72 -47.71
N LEU A 207 -1.45 -8.54 -47.42
CA LEU A 207 -1.43 -9.52 -46.33
C LEU A 207 -1.68 -8.85 -44.97
N SER A 208 -0.98 -7.75 -44.69
CA SER A 208 -1.05 -7.04 -43.41
C SER A 208 -2.41 -6.37 -43.22
N VAL A 209 -2.93 -5.72 -44.27
CA VAL A 209 -4.26 -5.09 -44.26
C VAL A 209 -5.35 -6.13 -44.07
N LEU A 210 -5.32 -7.23 -44.82
CA LEU A 210 -6.34 -8.28 -44.72
C LEU A 210 -6.31 -8.98 -43.36
N LEU A 211 -5.13 -9.22 -42.79
CA LEU A 211 -5.01 -9.80 -41.44
C LEU A 211 -5.64 -8.90 -40.38
N LEU A 212 -5.36 -7.59 -40.46
CA LEU A 212 -5.97 -6.60 -39.58
C LEU A 212 -7.50 -6.57 -39.76
N SER A 213 -7.99 -6.56 -41.01
CA SER A 213 -9.42 -6.62 -41.30
C SER A 213 -10.08 -7.86 -40.69
N LEU A 214 -9.46 -9.04 -40.83
CA LEU A 214 -9.98 -10.28 -40.26
C LEU A 214 -10.03 -10.26 -38.73
N ILE A 215 -9.00 -9.71 -38.08
CA ILE A 215 -8.98 -9.55 -36.62
C ILE A 215 -10.10 -8.62 -36.16
N LEU A 216 -10.29 -7.49 -36.84
CA LEU A 216 -11.33 -6.51 -36.54
C LEU A 216 -12.74 -7.08 -36.75
N LEU A 217 -12.96 -7.81 -37.84
CA LEU A 217 -14.24 -8.48 -38.13
C LEU A 217 -14.54 -9.61 -37.12
N SER A 218 -13.53 -10.38 -36.73
CA SER A 218 -13.66 -11.39 -35.67
C SER A 218 -13.99 -10.77 -34.31
N LEU A 219 -13.40 -9.62 -34.00
CA LEU A 219 -13.70 -8.84 -32.79
C LEU A 219 -15.18 -8.40 -32.79
N TYR A 220 -15.67 -7.83 -33.90
CA TYR A 220 -17.08 -7.46 -34.04
C TYR A 220 -18.04 -8.65 -33.97
N ASN A 221 -17.76 -9.74 -34.67
CA ASN A 221 -18.58 -10.97 -34.60
C ASN A 221 -18.62 -11.58 -33.17
N SER A 222 -17.63 -11.29 -32.34
CA SER A 222 -17.58 -11.75 -30.95
C SER A 222 -18.27 -10.78 -29.98
N TYR A 223 -18.84 -9.69 -30.47
CA TYR A 223 -19.56 -8.69 -29.70
C TYR A 223 -21.06 -8.75 -30.02
N ASP A 224 -21.90 -9.00 -29.01
CA ASP A 224 -23.34 -9.12 -29.16
C ASP A 224 -24.09 -8.59 -27.93
N ASN A 225 -25.24 -7.93 -28.10
CA ASN A 225 -26.09 -7.40 -27.02
C ASN A 225 -25.30 -6.65 -25.93
N ASN A 226 -24.35 -5.80 -26.33
CA ASN A 226 -23.45 -5.07 -25.42
C ASN A 226 -22.55 -5.95 -24.53
N SER A 227 -22.22 -7.15 -24.98
CA SER A 227 -21.35 -8.09 -24.28
C SER A 227 -20.32 -8.69 -25.22
N PHE A 228 -19.06 -8.72 -24.78
CA PHE A 228 -17.94 -9.29 -25.53
C PHE A 228 -17.65 -10.74 -25.13
N ASP A 229 -17.79 -11.68 -26.07
CA ASP A 229 -17.39 -13.09 -25.87
C ASP A 229 -15.89 -13.28 -26.12
N ARG A 230 -15.12 -13.10 -25.04
CA ARG A 230 -13.66 -13.27 -25.03
C ARG A 230 -13.21 -14.65 -25.50
N LYS A 231 -13.98 -15.70 -25.23
CA LYS A 231 -13.60 -17.08 -25.61
C LYS A 231 -13.79 -17.29 -27.11
N LYS A 232 -14.91 -16.81 -27.66
CA LYS A 232 -15.18 -16.82 -29.12
C LYS A 232 -14.10 -16.03 -29.87
N PHE A 233 -13.82 -14.80 -29.44
CA PHE A 233 -12.79 -13.97 -30.06
C PHE A 233 -11.42 -14.64 -30.02
N SER A 234 -10.99 -15.11 -28.84
CA SER A 234 -9.66 -15.73 -28.68
C SER A 234 -9.46 -16.92 -29.63
N LYS A 235 -10.48 -17.78 -29.77
CA LYS A 235 -10.42 -18.94 -30.67
C LYS A 235 -10.24 -18.51 -32.13
N GLN A 236 -10.98 -17.50 -32.58
CA GLN A 236 -10.90 -16.99 -33.95
C GLN A 236 -9.59 -16.23 -34.20
N PHE A 237 -9.18 -15.37 -33.27
CA PHE A 237 -7.91 -14.64 -33.30
C PHE A 237 -6.73 -15.59 -33.50
N TYR A 238 -6.62 -16.64 -32.67
CA TYR A 238 -5.56 -17.63 -32.82
C TYR A 238 -5.60 -18.36 -34.16
N SER A 239 -6.79 -18.63 -34.72
CA SER A 239 -6.92 -19.21 -36.06
C SER A 239 -6.41 -18.26 -37.16
N ILE A 240 -6.61 -16.94 -37.01
CA ILE A 240 -6.12 -15.92 -37.94
C ILE A 240 -4.59 -15.81 -37.87
N ILE A 241 -4.02 -15.68 -36.67
CA ILE A 241 -2.58 -15.44 -36.52
C ILE A 241 -1.70 -16.70 -36.65
N SER A 242 -2.24 -17.90 -36.38
CA SER A 242 -1.46 -19.16 -36.47
C SER A 242 -1.19 -19.59 -37.91
N GLY A 243 -1.95 -19.09 -38.88
CA GLY A 243 -1.71 -19.32 -40.32
C GLY A 243 -0.53 -18.53 -40.89
N ASN A 244 0.01 -17.54 -40.17
CA ASN A 244 1.04 -16.62 -40.66
C ASN A 244 2.48 -17.14 -40.52
N LYS A 245 2.67 -18.40 -40.11
CA LYS A 245 4.00 -19.00 -39.85
C LYS A 245 4.76 -19.46 -41.10
N THR A 246 4.22 -19.31 -42.32
CA THR A 246 4.87 -19.84 -43.54
C THR A 246 5.58 -18.80 -44.40
N ASN A 247 5.43 -17.49 -44.17
CA ASN A 247 6.05 -16.45 -45.03
C ASN A 247 7.09 -15.55 -44.33
N THR A 248 7.59 -15.95 -43.16
CA THR A 248 8.76 -15.31 -42.54
C THR A 248 9.85 -16.35 -42.31
N SER A 249 10.62 -16.62 -43.36
CA SER A 249 12.01 -17.08 -43.24
C SER A 249 12.92 -15.98 -43.79
N PRO A 250 14.11 -15.81 -43.20
CA PRO A 250 14.86 -14.55 -43.13
C PRO A 250 15.33 -13.99 -44.47
#